data_AF-A0A524BK25-F1
#
_entry.id   AF-A0A524BK25-F1
#
_cell.length_a   1.000
_cell.length_b   1.000
_cell.length_c   1.000
_cell.angle_alpha   90.00
_cell.angle_beta   90.00
_cell.angle_gamma   90.00
#
_symmetry.space_group_name_H-M   'P 1'
#
loop_
_entity.id
_entity.type
_entity.pdbx_description
1 polymer ?
#
loop_
_entity_poly.entity_id
_entity_poly.type
_entity_poly.pdbx_seq_one_letter_code
_entity_poly.pdbx_strand_id
1 'polypeptide(L)'
;MRAIRLAAASMGVLLLLSACGSSTTSDSSVESASGSGAVAADASACPSDPPARKPLKDKNWAPLRDGVVGAVYNETSNTIYVGFPGQGICGIAPGGYAPYSVTEQVSQYDNWVYPLIVSATADGYNGVCVAAVDPDVGYPGVLIVGKPGCSNTRSASREYDDVQEQMSTLSEDESVELRYGNTVIVATRLEDDGDVAKQWTGSDTWAVTDWARIDLRVKQL
;
A
#
# COMPACT_ATOMS: atom_id res chain seq x y z
N MET A 1 -20.33 -19.39 65.13
CA MET A 1 -21.69 -18.82 65.29
C MET A 1 -21.92 -17.81 64.17
N ARG A 2 -23.13 -17.71 63.58
CA ARG A 2 -23.63 -16.60 62.70
C ARG A 2 -22.79 -16.21 61.46
N ALA A 3 -23.35 -15.71 60.35
CA ALA A 3 -24.69 -15.84 59.75
C ALA A 3 -24.60 -15.41 58.26
N ILE A 4 -25.48 -15.94 57.40
CA ILE A 4 -25.52 -15.62 55.95
C ILE A 4 -26.46 -14.45 55.65
N ARG A 5 -26.04 -13.51 54.79
CA ARG A 5 -26.84 -12.54 53.98
C ARG A 5 -26.00 -12.19 52.73
N LEU A 6 -26.41 -12.19 51.44
CA LEU A 6 -27.71 -12.05 50.73
C LEU A 6 -28.41 -10.70 50.98
N ALA A 7 -28.85 -9.91 49.99
CA ALA A 7 -28.84 -10.02 48.52
C ALA A 7 -28.51 -8.62 47.91
N ALA A 8 -28.83 -8.14 46.70
CA ALA A 8 -29.76 -8.56 45.63
C ALA A 8 -29.30 -7.99 44.25
N ALA A 9 -30.23 -7.85 43.29
CA ALA A 9 -30.02 -7.24 41.96
C ALA A 9 -31.17 -6.28 41.61
N SER A 10 -31.04 -5.47 40.55
CA SER A 10 -32.12 -4.63 40.01
C SER A 10 -32.08 -4.55 38.47
N MET A 11 -33.24 -4.80 37.84
CA MET A 11 -33.48 -4.62 36.40
C MET A 11 -33.88 -3.17 36.09
N GLY A 12 -33.79 -2.78 34.81
CA GLY A 12 -34.38 -1.54 34.31
C GLY A 12 -34.59 -1.58 32.79
N VAL A 13 -35.82 -1.88 32.35
CA VAL A 13 -36.26 -1.79 30.95
C VAL A 13 -37.25 -0.64 30.84
N LEU A 14 -37.08 0.24 29.85
CA LEU A 14 -38.06 1.26 29.48
C LEU A 14 -38.30 1.26 27.98
N LEU A 15 -39.50 0.81 27.59
CA LEU A 15 -40.08 1.03 26.27
C LEU A 15 -40.84 2.36 26.29
N LEU A 16 -40.73 3.14 25.22
CA LEU A 16 -41.63 4.25 24.93
C LEU A 16 -42.18 4.10 23.51
N LEU A 17 -43.47 3.83 23.41
CA LEU A 17 -44.23 3.98 22.17
C LEU A 17 -44.85 5.38 22.17
N SER A 18 -44.80 6.06 21.02
CA SER A 18 -45.59 7.25 20.75
C SER A 18 -46.21 7.12 19.36
N ALA A 19 -47.54 7.16 19.28
CA ALA A 19 -48.29 6.99 18.03
C ALA A 19 -49.39 8.06 17.91
N CYS A 20 -49.59 8.56 16.70
CA CYS A 20 -50.74 9.41 16.32
C CYS A 20 -50.96 9.32 14.79
N GLY A 21 -52.21 9.17 14.35
CA GLY A 21 -52.64 9.38 12.94
C GLY A 21 -53.22 10.79 12.75
N SER A 22 -53.96 11.15 11.67
CA SER A 22 -54.30 10.47 10.41
C SER A 22 -55.13 11.41 9.50
N SER A 23 -55.15 11.38 8.15
CA SER A 23 -54.29 10.66 7.17
C SER A 23 -53.73 11.66 6.12
N THR A 24 -54.11 11.82 4.83
CA THR A 24 -55.10 11.17 3.91
C THR A 24 -54.74 11.49 2.44
N THR A 25 -54.92 10.53 1.51
CA THR A 25 -54.96 10.66 0.02
C THR A 25 -53.91 11.51 -0.72
N SER A 26 -52.98 10.86 -1.44
CA SER A 26 -52.81 10.92 -2.91
C SER A 26 -51.73 9.92 -3.39
N ASP A 27 -51.69 9.61 -4.69
CA ASP A 27 -50.81 8.61 -5.30
C ASP A 27 -49.29 8.89 -5.20
N SER A 28 -48.49 7.85 -4.99
CA SER A 28 -47.53 7.34 -6.00
C SER A 28 -46.67 6.17 -5.46
N SER A 29 -46.08 5.41 -6.38
CA SER A 29 -45.31 4.19 -6.10
C SER A 29 -43.97 4.45 -5.39
N VAL A 30 -43.59 3.56 -4.46
CA VAL A 30 -42.18 3.36 -4.06
C VAL A 30 -41.85 1.87 -4.02
N GLU A 31 -40.73 1.56 -4.66
CA GLU A 31 -40.21 0.22 -4.97
C GLU A 31 -39.83 -0.62 -3.74
N SER A 32 -39.77 -1.95 -3.94
CA SER A 32 -39.22 -2.88 -2.95
C SER A 32 -37.71 -2.68 -2.76
N ALA A 33 -37.30 -2.10 -1.63
CA ALA A 33 -35.90 -1.93 -1.24
C ALA A 33 -35.25 -3.26 -0.79
N SER A 34 -35.11 -4.20 -1.72
CA SER A 34 -34.43 -5.48 -1.51
C SER A 34 -32.92 -5.33 -1.66
N GLY A 35 -32.18 -5.64 -0.58
CA GLY A 35 -30.73 -5.89 -0.65
C GLY A 35 -29.84 -4.69 -0.32
N SER A 36 -29.72 -4.36 0.96
CA SER A 36 -28.51 -3.69 1.46
C SER A 36 -27.35 -4.68 1.44
N GLY A 37 -26.75 -4.90 0.27
CA GLY A 37 -25.43 -5.51 0.19
C GLY A 37 -24.46 -4.70 1.05
N ALA A 38 -23.63 -5.38 1.84
CA ALA A 38 -22.66 -4.68 2.69
C ALA A 38 -21.71 -3.89 1.78
N VAL A 39 -21.78 -2.56 1.84
CA VAL A 39 -20.87 -1.69 1.09
C VAL A 39 -19.46 -2.01 1.59
N ALA A 40 -18.58 -2.43 0.69
CA ALA A 40 -17.17 -2.58 1.03
C ALA A 40 -16.66 -1.24 1.57
N ALA A 41 -15.97 -1.24 2.70
CA ALA A 41 -15.44 -0.01 3.26
C ALA A 41 -14.41 0.57 2.28
N ASP A 42 -14.74 1.71 1.65
CA ASP A 42 -13.82 2.44 0.78
C ASP A 42 -12.51 2.68 1.52
N ALA A 43 -11.40 2.19 0.96
CA ALA A 43 -10.09 2.46 1.51
C ALA A 43 -9.83 3.97 1.42
N SER A 44 -9.40 4.57 2.52
CA SER A 44 -9.08 6.00 2.58
C SER A 44 -8.15 6.41 1.45
N ALA A 45 -8.31 7.63 0.92
CA ALA A 45 -7.36 8.17 -0.05
C ALA A 45 -5.91 8.11 0.48
N CYS A 46 -4.96 7.79 -0.39
CA CYS A 46 -3.55 7.94 -0.05
C CYS A 46 -3.20 9.43 0.10
N PRO A 47 -2.29 9.81 1.01
CA PRO A 47 -1.66 11.12 0.98
C PRO A 47 -0.92 11.30 -0.35
N SER A 48 -1.02 12.48 -0.95
CA SER A 48 -0.22 12.90 -2.11
C SER A 48 1.14 13.47 -1.72
N ASP A 49 1.21 14.11 -0.56
CA ASP A 49 2.31 15.02 -0.24
C ASP A 49 3.43 14.29 0.53
N PRO A 50 4.70 14.57 0.23
CA PRO A 50 5.83 14.10 1.04
C PRO A 50 5.75 14.56 2.51
N PRO A 51 6.29 13.79 3.48
CA PRO A 51 6.99 12.52 3.28
C PRO A 51 6.05 11.36 2.93
N ALA A 52 6.61 10.33 2.30
CA ALA A 52 5.98 9.03 2.16
C ALA A 52 5.42 8.53 3.49
N ARG A 53 4.35 7.74 3.43
CA ARG A 53 3.73 7.17 4.64
C ARG A 53 4.81 6.40 5.41
N LYS A 54 5.07 6.84 6.66
CA LYS A 54 6.18 6.50 7.60
C LYS A 54 7.21 5.43 7.18
N PRO A 55 8.52 5.70 7.37
CA PRO A 55 9.61 4.89 6.82
C PRO A 55 9.57 3.43 7.25
N LEU A 56 10.00 2.56 6.34
CA LEU A 56 10.18 1.14 6.59
C LEU A 56 11.37 0.90 7.54
N LYS A 57 11.05 0.78 8.84
CA LYS A 57 11.88 0.14 9.87
C LYS A 57 13.26 0.75 10.14
N ASP A 58 13.36 2.07 10.15
CA ASP A 58 14.43 2.81 10.85
C ASP A 58 14.57 2.31 12.32
N LYS A 59 15.78 1.83 12.70
CA LYS A 59 16.54 2.28 13.89
C LYS A 59 17.77 1.45 14.29
N ASN A 60 17.78 0.14 14.03
CA ASN A 60 18.63 -0.79 14.80
C ASN A 60 19.66 -1.61 13.98
N TRP A 61 19.92 -1.27 12.72
CA TRP A 61 21.01 -1.88 11.94
C TRP A 61 21.89 -0.83 11.25
N ALA A 62 23.14 -1.24 11.01
CA ALA A 62 24.32 -0.50 10.55
C ALA A 62 24.11 0.64 9.51
N PRO A 63 25.02 1.65 9.46
CA PRO A 63 24.79 2.95 8.81
C PRO A 63 24.98 2.94 7.28
N LEU A 64 24.72 1.81 6.63
CA LEU A 64 24.76 1.62 5.18
C LEU A 64 23.57 0.74 4.84
N ARG A 65 22.50 1.35 4.32
CA ARG A 65 21.33 0.69 3.75
C ARG A 65 20.75 1.60 2.71
N ASP A 66 20.94 1.18 1.47
CA ASP A 66 20.43 1.86 0.30
C ASP A 66 18.92 1.64 0.21
N GLY A 67 18.25 2.32 -0.72
CA GLY A 67 16.79 2.33 -0.72
C GLY A 67 16.21 3.27 -1.76
N VAL A 68 14.93 3.09 -2.05
CA VAL A 68 14.25 3.82 -3.13
C VAL A 68 13.21 4.79 -2.58
N VAL A 69 13.25 6.03 -3.07
CA VAL A 69 12.13 6.99 -3.01
C VAL A 69 11.45 7.11 -4.36
N GLY A 70 10.16 7.42 -4.37
CA GLY A 70 9.41 7.69 -5.61
C GLY A 70 7.91 7.60 -5.40
N ALA A 71 7.13 7.85 -6.45
CA ALA A 71 5.67 7.86 -6.37
C ALA A 71 5.01 6.78 -7.22
N VAL A 72 3.91 6.22 -6.70
CA VAL A 72 2.98 5.43 -7.52
C VAL A 72 1.95 6.38 -8.12
N TYR A 73 1.99 6.56 -9.44
CA TYR A 73 1.05 7.38 -10.21
C TYR A 73 -0.07 6.51 -10.78
N ASN A 74 -1.30 6.99 -10.69
CA ASN A 74 -2.46 6.40 -11.34
C ASN A 74 -2.71 7.09 -12.69
N GLU A 75 -2.26 6.46 -13.78
CA GLU A 75 -2.59 6.89 -15.15
C GLU A 75 -3.73 6.06 -15.77
N THR A 76 -4.45 5.27 -14.96
CA THR A 76 -5.67 4.57 -15.37
C THR A 76 -6.91 5.48 -15.28
N SER A 77 -8.03 5.05 -15.85
CA SER A 77 -9.31 5.77 -15.77
C SER A 77 -10.12 5.55 -14.49
N ASN A 78 -9.67 4.68 -13.57
CA ASN A 78 -10.39 4.31 -12.35
C ASN A 78 -9.52 4.55 -11.10
N THR A 79 -10.11 4.59 -9.91
CA THR A 79 -9.33 4.56 -8.66
C THR A 79 -8.55 3.24 -8.57
N ILE A 80 -7.23 3.32 -8.36
CA ILE A 80 -6.40 2.17 -8.02
C ILE A 80 -6.15 2.12 -6.52
N TYR A 81 -5.81 0.96 -6.00
CA TYR A 81 -5.55 0.73 -4.59
C TYR A 81 -4.11 0.27 -4.40
N VAL A 82 -3.36 0.98 -3.55
CA VAL A 82 -1.96 0.68 -3.26
C VAL A 82 -1.82 0.23 -1.81
N GLY A 83 -1.31 -0.98 -1.62
CA GLY A 83 -1.00 -1.58 -0.34
C GLY A 83 0.45 -1.35 0.06
N PHE A 84 0.64 -0.55 1.11
CA PHE A 84 1.95 -0.23 1.66
C PHE A 84 2.29 -1.21 2.79
N PRO A 85 3.43 -1.93 2.75
CA PRO A 85 3.82 -2.88 3.79
C PRO A 85 3.79 -2.27 5.20
N GLY A 86 3.12 -2.95 6.14
CA GLY A 86 2.91 -2.50 7.51
C GLY A 86 1.92 -1.33 7.70
N GLN A 87 1.36 -0.76 6.63
CA GLN A 87 0.55 0.47 6.67
C GLN A 87 -0.83 0.37 6.01
N GLY A 88 -1.13 -0.77 5.38
CA GLY A 88 -2.44 -1.06 4.79
C GLY A 88 -2.64 -0.47 3.40
N ILE A 89 -3.85 -0.63 2.88
CA ILE A 89 -4.25 -0.20 1.54
C ILE A 89 -4.88 1.20 1.59
N CYS A 90 -4.57 2.04 0.60
CA CYS A 90 -5.23 3.32 0.36
C CYS A 90 -5.54 3.51 -1.14
N GLY A 91 -6.53 4.35 -1.46
CA GLY A 91 -6.95 4.62 -2.83
C GLY A 91 -6.22 5.81 -3.47
N ILE A 92 -5.86 5.69 -4.75
CA ILE A 92 -5.31 6.77 -5.58
C ILE A 92 -6.30 7.04 -6.71
N ALA A 93 -6.88 8.24 -6.77
CA ALA A 93 -7.80 8.65 -7.83
C ALA A 93 -7.10 8.78 -9.20
N PRO A 94 -7.82 8.73 -10.33
CA PRO A 94 -7.25 8.94 -11.67
C PRO A 94 -6.46 10.26 -11.76
N GLY A 95 -5.24 10.20 -12.32
CA GLY A 95 -4.30 11.32 -12.38
C GLY A 95 -3.63 11.70 -11.06
N GLY A 96 -4.00 11.06 -9.95
CA GLY A 96 -3.37 11.22 -8.64
C GLY A 96 -2.11 10.36 -8.48
N TYR A 97 -1.41 10.56 -7.37
CA TYR A 97 -0.24 9.77 -6.98
C TYR A 97 -0.15 9.60 -5.46
N ALA A 98 0.72 8.70 -5.01
CA ALA A 98 1.10 8.55 -3.61
C ALA A 98 2.62 8.32 -3.47
N PRO A 99 3.33 9.04 -2.58
CA PRO A 99 4.75 8.85 -2.36
C PRO A 99 5.03 7.59 -1.53
N TYR A 100 6.08 6.86 -1.92
CA TYR A 100 6.61 5.70 -1.24
C TYR A 100 8.10 5.87 -0.92
N SER A 101 8.57 5.11 0.06
CA SER A 101 9.98 5.01 0.44
C SER A 101 10.24 3.59 0.93
N VAL A 102 11.17 2.85 0.32
CA VAL A 102 11.52 1.47 0.69
C VAL A 102 13.00 1.37 1.04
N THR A 103 13.31 0.85 2.23
CA THR A 103 14.67 0.46 2.62
C THR A 103 15.00 -0.92 2.05
N GLU A 104 16.19 -1.09 1.51
CA GLU A 104 16.69 -2.38 1.07
C GLU A 104 16.94 -3.34 2.27
N GLN A 105 16.84 -4.64 2.02
CA GLN A 105 17.71 -5.62 2.67
C GLN A 105 18.05 -6.76 1.70
N VAL A 106 18.94 -6.49 0.76
CA VAL A 106 19.52 -7.46 -0.19
C VAL A 106 20.98 -7.60 0.18
N SER A 107 21.21 -8.42 1.19
CA SER A 107 22.54 -8.78 1.65
C SER A 107 22.85 -10.21 1.22
N GLN A 108 24.13 -10.56 1.02
CA GLN A 108 24.60 -11.91 0.61
C GLN A 108 24.16 -13.11 1.50
N TYR A 109 23.37 -12.86 2.56
CA TYR A 109 22.81 -13.86 3.46
C TYR A 109 21.28 -13.77 3.64
N ASP A 110 20.65 -12.66 3.25
CA ASP A 110 19.26 -12.34 3.58
C ASP A 110 18.76 -11.31 2.56
N ASN A 111 17.95 -11.78 1.60
CA ASN A 111 17.37 -11.02 0.48
C ASN A 111 15.86 -10.84 0.70
N TRP A 112 15.48 -9.70 1.28
CA TRP A 112 14.10 -9.30 1.56
C TRP A 112 13.76 -8.00 0.85
N VAL A 113 12.84 -8.10 -0.10
CA VAL A 113 12.25 -6.96 -0.79
C VAL A 113 10.84 -6.73 -0.24
N TYR A 114 10.46 -5.47 -0.03
CA TYR A 114 9.14 -5.04 0.49
C TYR A 114 8.23 -4.52 -0.63
N PRO A 115 7.54 -5.39 -1.39
CA PRO A 115 6.74 -4.94 -2.53
C PRO A 115 5.52 -4.12 -2.11
N LEU A 116 5.20 -3.14 -2.94
CA LEU A 116 3.90 -2.46 -2.96
C LEU A 116 2.90 -3.38 -3.66
N ILE A 117 1.70 -3.54 -3.08
CA ILE A 117 0.59 -4.21 -3.76
C ILE A 117 -0.12 -3.15 -4.60
N VAL A 118 -0.35 -3.38 -5.89
CA VAL A 118 -1.17 -2.51 -6.75
C VAL A 118 -2.38 -3.30 -7.24
N SER A 119 -3.60 -2.79 -7.02
CA SER A 119 -4.83 -3.51 -7.31
C SER A 119 -5.99 -2.62 -7.76
N ALA A 120 -6.98 -3.21 -8.41
CA ALA A 120 -8.24 -2.57 -8.75
C ALA A 120 -9.28 -2.64 -7.60
N THR A 121 -8.98 -3.35 -6.51
CA THR A 121 -9.90 -3.54 -5.37
C THR A 121 -9.28 -3.13 -4.02
N ALA A 122 -10.10 -2.58 -3.12
CA ALA A 122 -9.68 -2.09 -1.80
C ALA A 122 -9.17 -3.18 -0.84
N ASP A 123 -9.57 -4.43 -1.08
CA ASP A 123 -9.04 -5.63 -0.39
C ASP A 123 -7.68 -6.09 -0.94
N GLY A 124 -7.27 -5.53 -2.08
CA GLY A 124 -6.10 -5.90 -2.86
C GLY A 124 -6.08 -7.35 -3.35
N TYR A 125 -7.15 -8.16 -3.23
CA TYR A 125 -7.09 -9.62 -3.43
C TYR A 125 -6.66 -10.03 -4.84
N ASN A 126 -6.94 -9.20 -5.84
CA ASN A 126 -6.56 -9.42 -7.24
C ASN A 126 -5.46 -8.44 -7.72
N GLY A 127 -4.61 -7.96 -6.82
CA GLY A 127 -3.48 -7.07 -7.16
C GLY A 127 -2.22 -7.80 -7.63
N VAL A 128 -1.31 -7.07 -8.28
CA VAL A 128 0.09 -7.47 -8.45
C VAL A 128 0.94 -6.95 -7.30
N CYS A 129 2.12 -7.52 -7.11
CA CYS A 129 3.19 -6.88 -6.36
C CYS A 129 4.20 -6.26 -7.31
N VAL A 130 4.60 -5.03 -7.03
CA VAL A 130 5.75 -4.37 -7.67
C VAL A 130 6.71 -3.95 -6.56
N ALA A 131 8.01 -4.09 -6.78
CA ALA A 131 9.00 -3.51 -5.91
C ALA A 131 10.01 -2.72 -6.72
N ALA A 132 10.49 -1.63 -6.13
CA ALA A 132 11.75 -1.01 -6.47
C ALA A 132 12.80 -1.45 -5.43
N VAL A 133 14.04 -1.54 -5.90
CA VAL A 133 15.15 -2.23 -5.25
C VAL A 133 16.41 -1.39 -5.51
N ASP A 134 17.26 -1.23 -4.50
CA ASP A 134 18.50 -0.46 -4.57
C ASP A 134 19.59 -1.21 -3.78
N PRO A 135 20.44 -2.01 -4.45
CA PRO A 135 21.29 -3.00 -3.78
C PRO A 135 22.67 -2.45 -3.41
N ASP A 136 23.16 -2.82 -2.22
CA ASP A 136 24.51 -2.54 -1.66
C ASP A 136 25.67 -2.62 -2.71
N VAL A 137 25.51 -3.48 -3.71
CA VAL A 137 26.34 -3.52 -4.94
C VAL A 137 25.44 -3.84 -6.14
N GLY A 138 25.29 -2.88 -7.06
CA GLY A 138 24.62 -3.10 -8.35
C GLY A 138 24.16 -1.81 -9.03
N TYR A 139 23.04 -1.91 -9.73
CA TYR A 139 22.23 -0.76 -10.14
C TYR A 139 20.84 -0.94 -9.52
N PRO A 140 20.20 0.15 -9.04
CA PRO A 140 18.77 0.18 -8.75
C PRO A 140 17.91 -0.42 -9.88
N GLY A 141 16.73 -0.89 -9.53
CA GLY A 141 15.82 -1.48 -10.50
C GLY A 141 14.47 -1.85 -9.94
N VAL A 142 13.71 -2.62 -10.72
CA VAL A 142 12.33 -2.99 -10.41
C VAL A 142 11.99 -4.43 -10.79
N LEU A 143 11.04 -5.01 -10.06
CA LEU A 143 10.51 -6.36 -10.30
C LEU A 143 8.98 -6.42 -10.08
N ILE A 144 8.31 -7.33 -10.79
CA ILE A 144 6.86 -7.55 -10.71
C ILE A 144 6.53 -9.02 -10.42
N VAL A 145 5.65 -9.26 -9.45
CA VAL A 145 5.35 -10.60 -8.91
C VAL A 145 3.84 -10.79 -8.74
N GLY A 146 3.32 -11.94 -9.15
CA GLY A 146 1.90 -12.29 -8.97
C GLY A 146 1.50 -12.50 -7.51
N LYS A 147 0.23 -12.23 -7.16
CA LYS A 147 -0.20 -12.15 -5.75
C LYS A 147 0.09 -13.35 -4.81
N PRO A 148 0.15 -14.64 -5.22
CA PRO A 148 0.57 -15.69 -4.29
C PRO A 148 2.00 -15.49 -3.74
N GLY A 149 2.87 -14.73 -4.42
CA GLY A 149 4.20 -14.36 -3.93
C GLY A 149 4.24 -13.14 -3.01
N CYS A 150 3.22 -12.25 -3.07
CA CYS A 150 3.22 -10.94 -2.39
C CYS A 150 3.48 -10.99 -0.88
N SER A 151 3.03 -12.04 -0.19
CA SER A 151 3.09 -12.13 1.27
C SER A 151 4.46 -12.55 1.79
N ASN A 152 5.32 -13.13 0.95
CA ASN A 152 6.62 -13.66 1.33
C ASN A 152 7.62 -13.60 0.16
N THR A 153 8.03 -12.41 -0.28
CA THR A 153 9.26 -12.23 -1.10
C THR A 153 10.53 -12.45 -0.26
N ARG A 154 10.60 -13.63 0.37
CA ARG A 154 11.82 -14.39 0.64
C ARG A 154 12.41 -14.99 -0.64
N SER A 155 11.77 -14.80 -1.79
CA SER A 155 11.98 -15.53 -3.04
C SER A 155 13.29 -15.24 -3.79
N ALA A 156 14.26 -14.59 -3.13
CA ALA A 156 15.68 -14.60 -3.53
C ALA A 156 16.58 -15.17 -2.42
N SER A 157 16.01 -16.00 -1.53
CA SER A 157 16.74 -16.77 -0.53
C SER A 157 16.50 -18.28 -0.72
N ARG A 158 17.57 -18.96 -1.12
CA ARG A 158 17.82 -20.43 -1.14
C ARG A 158 17.35 -21.30 -2.32
N GLU A 159 16.20 -21.10 -2.95
CA GLU A 159 15.70 -22.06 -3.98
C GLU A 159 15.15 -21.43 -5.28
N TYR A 160 15.35 -20.13 -5.49
CA TYR A 160 15.07 -19.45 -6.76
C TYR A 160 16.25 -18.53 -7.12
N ASP A 161 16.41 -18.30 -8.42
CA ASP A 161 17.40 -17.42 -9.06
C ASP A 161 17.38 -16.01 -8.44
N ASP A 162 18.50 -15.28 -8.46
CA ASP A 162 18.69 -14.11 -7.59
C ASP A 162 17.67 -12.99 -7.87
N VAL A 163 17.38 -12.13 -6.88
CA VAL A 163 16.56 -10.94 -7.09
C VAL A 163 17.20 -10.03 -8.14
N GLN A 164 18.53 -9.98 -8.20
CA GLN A 164 19.27 -9.27 -9.24
C GLN A 164 19.09 -9.89 -10.65
N GLU A 165 18.86 -11.20 -10.76
CA GLU A 165 18.62 -11.89 -12.03
C GLU A 165 17.17 -11.77 -12.51
N GLN A 166 16.22 -11.58 -11.58
CA GLN A 166 14.80 -11.35 -11.86
C GLN A 166 14.44 -9.85 -12.04
N MET A 167 15.33 -8.94 -11.67
CA MET A 167 15.13 -7.50 -11.70
C MET A 167 15.44 -6.89 -13.07
N SER A 168 14.62 -5.93 -13.49
CA SER A 168 15.02 -4.97 -14.53
C SER A 168 15.80 -3.84 -13.88
N THR A 169 17.14 -3.88 -13.99
CA THR A 169 18.04 -2.78 -13.60
C THR A 169 17.73 -1.52 -14.41
N LEU A 170 17.91 -0.34 -13.80
CA LEU A 170 17.67 0.97 -14.42
C LEU A 170 18.84 1.92 -14.17
N SER A 171 19.36 2.49 -15.26
CA SER A 171 20.19 3.69 -15.26
C SER A 171 19.34 4.93 -14.94
N GLU A 172 19.95 6.06 -14.57
CA GLU A 172 19.21 7.34 -14.49
C GLU A 172 18.58 7.70 -15.85
N ASP A 173 17.41 8.33 -15.82
CA ASP A 173 16.49 8.56 -16.96
C ASP A 173 15.99 7.30 -17.70
N GLU A 174 16.39 6.09 -17.30
CA GLU A 174 15.92 4.85 -17.92
C GLU A 174 14.49 4.49 -17.51
N SER A 175 13.74 3.85 -18.41
CA SER A 175 12.36 3.40 -18.13
C SER A 175 12.10 2.00 -18.70
N VAL A 176 11.41 1.17 -17.91
CA VAL A 176 11.02 -0.20 -18.28
C VAL A 176 9.52 -0.41 -18.11
N GLU A 177 8.91 -1.17 -19.03
CA GLU A 177 7.51 -1.55 -18.95
C GLU A 177 7.36 -2.94 -18.32
N LEU A 178 6.87 -2.99 -17.08
CA LEU A 178 6.56 -4.22 -16.37
C LEU A 178 5.14 -4.68 -16.73
N ARG A 179 5.00 -5.96 -17.09
CA ARG A 179 3.72 -6.58 -17.46
C ARG A 179 3.47 -7.85 -16.64
N TYR A 180 2.26 -7.96 -16.07
CA TYR A 180 1.80 -9.20 -15.44
C TYR A 180 0.30 -9.39 -15.69
N GLY A 181 -0.06 -10.39 -16.52
CA GLY A 181 -1.43 -10.53 -17.00
C GLY A 181 -1.87 -9.30 -17.81
N ASN A 182 -2.94 -8.64 -17.38
CA ASN A 182 -3.42 -7.37 -17.96
C ASN A 182 -2.76 -6.13 -17.34
N THR A 183 -2.08 -6.27 -16.19
CA THR A 183 -1.49 -5.14 -15.48
C THR A 183 -0.23 -4.64 -16.19
N VAL A 184 -0.13 -3.32 -16.35
CA VAL A 184 0.99 -2.62 -16.99
C VAL A 184 1.44 -1.48 -16.09
N ILE A 185 2.70 -1.53 -15.66
CA ILE A 185 3.35 -0.51 -14.84
C ILE A 185 4.63 -0.09 -15.56
N VAL A 186 4.74 1.20 -15.91
CA VAL A 186 6.02 1.74 -16.40
C VAL A 186 6.79 2.26 -15.20
N ALA A 187 7.96 1.70 -14.94
CA ALA A 187 8.90 2.26 -13.98
C ALA A 187 9.87 3.20 -14.70
N THR A 188 10.22 4.31 -14.07
CA THR A 188 11.21 5.29 -14.55
C THR A 188 12.15 5.63 -13.41
N ARG A 189 13.46 5.39 -13.58
CA ARG A 189 14.46 5.97 -12.67
C ARG A 189 14.73 7.41 -13.08
N LEU A 190 14.89 8.27 -12.10
CA LEU A 190 15.19 9.70 -12.26
C LEU A 190 16.59 9.99 -11.69
N GLU A 191 17.08 11.21 -11.89
CA GLU A 191 18.30 11.70 -11.23
C GLU A 191 18.17 11.60 -9.70
N ASP A 192 19.21 11.08 -9.05
CA ASP A 192 19.19 10.80 -7.60
C ASP A 192 19.49 12.08 -6.80
N ASP A 193 18.44 12.67 -6.21
CA ASP A 193 18.49 13.93 -5.47
C ASP A 193 18.37 13.69 -3.96
N GLY A 194 19.48 13.94 -3.25
CA GLY A 194 19.58 13.73 -1.82
C GLY A 194 18.79 14.71 -0.93
N ASP A 195 18.26 15.83 -1.43
CA ASP A 195 17.33 16.69 -0.68
C ASP A 195 15.86 16.27 -0.93
N VAL A 196 15.54 15.79 -2.14
CA VAL A 196 14.30 15.07 -2.43
C VAL A 196 14.20 13.81 -1.58
N ALA A 197 15.25 13.00 -1.48
CA ALA A 197 15.23 11.79 -0.68
C ALA A 197 15.01 12.07 0.83
N LYS A 198 15.62 13.13 1.39
CA LYS A 198 15.29 13.62 2.75
C LYS A 198 13.81 14.00 2.88
N GLN A 199 13.30 14.81 1.94
CA GLN A 199 11.90 15.26 1.95
C GLN A 199 10.91 14.08 1.87
N TRP A 200 11.22 13.06 1.08
CA TRP A 200 10.33 11.92 0.84
C TRP A 200 10.42 10.84 1.93
N THR A 201 11.58 10.63 2.54
CA THR A 201 11.71 9.76 3.73
C THR A 201 11.23 10.42 5.02
N GLY A 202 11.30 11.76 5.09
CA GLY A 202 11.12 12.52 6.32
C GLY A 202 12.32 12.41 7.28
N SER A 203 13.51 12.11 6.75
CA SER A 203 14.76 12.00 7.51
C SER A 203 15.77 13.06 7.07
N ASP A 204 16.43 13.73 8.03
CA ASP A 204 17.49 14.70 7.75
C ASP A 204 18.90 14.08 7.70
N THR A 205 19.01 12.74 7.70
CA THR A 205 20.28 12.01 7.76
C THR A 205 21.06 12.03 6.43
N TRP A 206 22.38 11.91 6.50
CA TRP A 206 23.21 11.67 5.30
C TRP A 206 22.96 10.29 4.68
N ALA A 207 22.59 9.28 5.48
CA ALA A 207 22.32 7.90 5.04
C ALA A 207 20.96 7.72 4.32
N VAL A 208 20.45 8.79 3.69
CA VAL A 208 19.37 8.76 2.69
C VAL A 208 19.68 9.68 1.50
N THR A 209 20.89 10.25 1.38
CA THR A 209 21.21 11.26 0.35
C THR A 209 21.73 10.68 -0.96
N ASP A 210 21.86 9.37 -0.97
CA ASP A 210 22.35 8.45 -1.98
C ASP A 210 21.25 7.50 -2.49
N TRP A 211 20.07 7.52 -1.86
CA TRP A 211 18.93 6.66 -2.18
C TRP A 211 18.38 6.91 -3.58
N ALA A 212 18.25 5.84 -4.37
CA ALA A 212 17.79 5.92 -5.74
C ALA A 212 16.34 6.45 -5.88
N ARG A 213 16.05 7.14 -6.98
CA ARG A 213 14.71 7.66 -7.27
C ARG A 213 14.00 6.92 -8.40
N ILE A 214 12.92 6.19 -8.10
CA ILE A 214 12.14 5.43 -9.10
C ILE A 214 10.63 5.70 -9.00
N ASP A 215 10.06 6.33 -10.03
CA ASP A 215 8.62 6.56 -10.14
C ASP A 215 7.91 5.39 -10.86
N LEU A 216 6.73 5.00 -10.36
CA LEU A 216 5.95 3.84 -10.83
C LEU A 216 4.61 4.29 -11.41
N ARG A 217 4.43 4.18 -12.73
CA ARG A 217 3.28 4.69 -13.47
C ARG A 217 2.35 3.55 -13.88
N VAL A 218 1.25 3.39 -13.14
CA VAL A 218 0.25 2.35 -13.39
C VAL A 218 -0.61 2.77 -14.59
N LYS A 219 -0.42 2.11 -15.73
CA LYS A 219 -1.12 2.40 -16.99
C LYS A 219 -2.37 1.55 -17.17
N GLN A 220 -2.35 0.32 -16.65
CA GLN A 220 -3.45 -0.65 -16.77
C GLN A 220 -3.42 -1.63 -15.60
N LEU A 221 -4.58 -2.19 -15.23
CA LEU A 221 -4.75 -3.31 -14.30
C LEU A 221 -5.56 -4.43 -14.97
#